data_AF-A0A0G1K5C7-F1
#
_entry.id   AF-A0A0G1K5C7-F1
#
_cell.length_a   1.000
_cell.length_b   1.000
_cell.length_c   1.000
_cell.angle_alpha   90.00
_cell.angle_beta   90.00
_cell.angle_gamma   90.00
#
_symmetry.space_group_name_H-M   'P 1'
#
loop_
_entity.id
_entity.type
_entity.pdbx_description
1 polymer ?
#
loop_
_entity_poly.entity_id
_entity_poly.type
_entity_poly.pdbx_seq_one_letter_code
_entity_poly.pdbx_strand_id
1 'polypeptide(L)'
;MKRTHVIHSIVFALVILVVMSPTVSSAQSTLAQESAISTTAPSPASVEDRVREYFADIPVMIEIARCESKFRQFTDSGSVLRGGASGQFVGIFQFMESIHSSVARTLGHDLATVDGNLAYARHLYTQQGTKPWTSCVPTVTPSTDAQLQLRIELMKKLIGLLQELLKLKQAGY
;
A
#
# COMPACT_ATOMS: atom_id res chain seq x y z
N MET A 1 28.69 52.94 49.35
CA MET A 1 27.63 53.48 48.48
C MET A 1 28.11 53.43 47.03
N LYS A 2 27.33 52.79 46.14
CA LYS A 2 27.16 52.98 44.66
C LYS A 2 28.36 53.60 43.90
N ARG A 3 28.92 53.05 42.82
CA ARG A 3 28.36 52.30 41.68
C ARG A 3 29.51 51.70 40.84
N THR A 4 29.24 50.54 40.28
CA THR A 4 29.92 49.82 39.18
C THR A 4 30.24 50.71 37.97
N HIS A 5 31.32 50.41 37.22
CA HIS A 5 31.22 50.06 35.80
C HIS A 5 32.52 49.41 35.26
N VAL A 6 32.26 48.46 34.38
CA VAL A 6 33.13 47.44 33.82
C VAL A 6 33.95 48.01 32.65
N ILE A 7 35.12 47.40 32.53
CA ILE A 7 36.20 47.58 31.56
C ILE A 7 35.72 47.28 30.13
N HIS A 8 36.15 48.09 29.17
CA HIS A 8 36.90 47.72 27.95
C HIS A 8 36.58 48.65 26.78
N SER A 9 37.63 49.22 26.18
CA SER A 9 37.67 49.35 24.72
C SER A 9 39.09 49.58 24.20
N ILE A 10 39.55 48.57 23.43
CA ILE A 10 40.22 48.67 22.11
C ILE A 10 41.63 49.33 22.15
N VAL A 11 42.69 48.69 21.63
CA VAL A 11 43.28 48.94 20.28
C VAL A 11 44.63 48.16 20.32
N PHE A 12 44.79 47.06 19.58
CA PHE A 12 45.33 46.95 18.20
C PHE A 12 46.84 46.61 18.16
N ALA A 13 47.17 45.38 17.77
CA ALA A 13 48.47 44.98 17.23
C ALA A 13 48.24 43.72 16.38
N LEU A 14 48.19 43.86 15.05
CA LEU A 14 49.31 43.71 14.11
C LEU A 14 49.64 42.23 13.81
N VAL A 15 49.00 41.74 12.75
CA VAL A 15 49.53 40.96 11.60
C VAL A 15 50.75 40.06 11.85
N ILE A 16 50.61 38.75 11.57
CA ILE A 16 51.49 37.98 10.67
C ILE A 16 50.70 36.79 10.11
N LEU A 17 50.88 36.60 8.81
CA LEU A 17 50.21 35.70 7.89
C LEU A 17 51.02 34.39 7.79
N VAL A 18 50.45 33.25 8.19
CA VAL A 18 50.89 31.93 7.74
C VAL A 18 49.67 31.05 7.48
N VAL A 19 49.53 30.69 6.21
CA VAL A 19 48.62 29.72 5.63
C VAL A 19 48.85 28.32 6.18
N MET A 20 47.78 27.67 6.67
CA MET A 20 47.61 26.22 6.61
C MET A 20 46.17 25.88 7.05
N SER A 21 45.36 25.48 6.07
CA SER A 21 43.96 25.09 6.26
C SER A 21 43.83 23.87 7.17
N PRO A 22 42.81 23.81 8.04
CA PRO A 22 42.55 22.63 8.85
C PRO A 22 42.08 21.46 7.97
N THR A 23 42.75 20.33 8.07
CA THR A 23 42.26 19.03 7.63
C THR A 23 41.05 18.65 8.48
N VAL A 24 39.85 18.96 8.00
CA VAL A 24 38.61 18.42 8.58
C VAL A 24 38.49 16.98 8.12
N SER A 25 38.80 16.06 9.03
CA SER A 25 38.58 14.63 8.86
C SER A 25 37.07 14.38 8.70
N SER A 26 36.73 13.83 7.54
CA SER A 26 35.44 13.29 7.11
C SER A 26 34.53 12.82 8.26
N ALA A 27 33.48 13.58 8.53
CA ALA A 27 32.24 13.00 9.02
C ALA A 27 31.60 12.29 7.83
N GLN A 28 31.50 10.96 7.91
CA GLN A 28 30.76 10.16 6.95
C GLN A 28 29.32 10.66 6.88
N SER A 29 29.04 11.45 5.85
CA SER A 29 27.69 11.70 5.37
C SER A 29 27.13 10.34 4.97
N THR A 30 26.25 9.80 5.80
CA THR A 30 25.38 8.68 5.45
C THR A 30 24.76 9.04 4.10
N LEU A 31 25.14 8.30 3.07
CA LEU A 31 24.58 8.42 1.74
C LEU A 31 23.08 8.21 1.89
N ALA A 32 22.32 9.30 1.77
CA ALA A 32 20.93 9.24 1.38
C ALA A 32 20.93 8.41 0.09
N GLN A 33 20.45 7.18 0.21
CA GLN A 33 20.18 6.34 -0.94
C GLN A 33 19.02 6.99 -1.66
N GLU A 34 19.37 7.93 -2.55
CA GLU A 34 18.49 8.51 -3.53
C GLU A 34 18.10 7.37 -4.47
N SER A 35 17.02 6.71 -4.09
CA SER A 35 16.35 5.71 -4.91
C SER A 35 16.00 6.40 -6.22
N ALA A 36 16.71 6.05 -7.28
CA ALA A 36 16.39 6.48 -8.62
C ALA A 36 14.94 6.08 -8.91
N ILE A 37 14.03 7.05 -8.80
CA ILE A 37 12.63 6.90 -9.21
C ILE A 37 12.68 6.67 -10.71
N SER A 38 12.56 5.41 -11.10
CA SER A 38 12.23 5.02 -12.45
C SER A 38 10.93 5.73 -12.82
N THR A 39 11.00 6.66 -13.78
CA THR A 39 9.85 7.44 -14.29
C THR A 39 8.86 6.57 -15.09
N THR A 40 9.03 5.25 -15.08
CA THR A 40 8.14 4.31 -15.75
C THR A 40 7.04 3.87 -14.79
N ALA A 41 5.79 3.91 -15.24
CA ALA A 41 4.65 3.43 -14.47
C ALA A 41 4.87 2.00 -13.93
N PRO A 42 4.33 1.66 -12.75
CA PRO A 42 4.53 0.36 -12.14
C PRO A 42 4.03 -0.75 -13.07
N SER A 43 4.83 -1.82 -13.18
CA SER A 43 4.48 -2.98 -14.00
C SER A 43 3.26 -3.72 -13.42
N PRO A 44 2.50 -4.47 -14.23
CA PRO A 44 1.37 -5.25 -13.73
C PRO A 44 1.76 -6.21 -12.60
N ALA A 45 2.94 -6.83 -12.65
CA ALA A 45 3.44 -7.69 -11.58
C ALA A 45 3.61 -6.94 -10.26
N SER A 46 4.18 -5.72 -10.29
CA SER A 46 4.32 -4.90 -9.09
C SER A 46 2.98 -4.44 -8.51
N VAL A 47 1.98 -4.20 -9.38
CA VAL A 47 0.61 -3.87 -8.95
C VAL A 47 -0.09 -5.10 -8.38
N GLU A 48 0.11 -6.28 -8.95
CA GLU A 48 -0.40 -7.55 -8.43
C GLU A 48 0.13 -7.83 -7.02
N ASP A 49 1.45 -7.71 -6.81
CA ASP A 49 2.06 -7.90 -5.49
C ASP A 49 1.44 -6.95 -4.46
N ARG A 50 1.27 -5.67 -4.83
CA ARG A 50 0.62 -4.67 -3.97
C ARG A 50 -0.84 -5.00 -3.68
N VAL A 51 -1.61 -5.48 -4.65
CA VAL A 51 -3.00 -5.93 -4.45
C VAL A 51 -3.05 -7.11 -3.50
N ARG A 52 -2.17 -8.10 -3.67
CA ARG A 52 -2.11 -9.32 -2.84
C ARG A 52 -1.73 -9.00 -1.40
N GLU A 53 -0.76 -8.12 -1.21
CA GLU A 53 -0.37 -7.63 0.12
C GLU A 53 -1.52 -6.85 0.76
N TYR A 54 -2.08 -5.87 0.05
CA TYR A 54 -3.11 -4.98 0.59
C TYR A 54 -4.42 -5.70 0.94
N PHE A 55 -4.77 -6.77 0.22
CA PHE A 55 -5.99 -7.57 0.44
C PHE A 55 -5.72 -9.00 0.93
N ALA A 56 -4.59 -9.23 1.61
CA ALA A 56 -4.25 -10.55 2.15
C ALA A 56 -5.34 -11.10 3.10
N ASP A 57 -6.06 -10.20 3.79
CA ASP A 57 -7.21 -10.49 4.67
C ASP A 57 -8.53 -10.71 3.93
N ILE A 58 -8.63 -10.32 2.65
CA ILE A 58 -9.86 -10.40 1.84
C ILE A 58 -9.52 -11.00 0.46
N PRO A 59 -9.23 -12.32 0.36
CA PRO A 59 -8.76 -12.93 -0.88
C PRO A 59 -9.70 -12.77 -2.09
N VAL A 60 -11.00 -12.63 -1.84
CA VAL A 60 -11.98 -12.38 -2.92
C VAL A 60 -11.72 -11.07 -3.66
N MET A 61 -11.17 -10.04 -2.99
CA MET A 61 -10.81 -8.77 -3.65
C MET A 61 -9.61 -8.91 -4.58
N ILE A 62 -8.70 -9.86 -4.29
CA ILE A 62 -7.58 -10.18 -5.19
C ILE A 62 -8.14 -10.78 -6.49
N GLU A 63 -9.09 -11.71 -6.38
CA GLU A 63 -9.74 -12.32 -7.55
C GLU A 63 -10.56 -11.31 -8.36
N ILE A 64 -11.25 -10.39 -7.69
CA ILE A 64 -11.96 -9.29 -8.35
C ILE A 64 -10.98 -8.41 -9.14
N ALA A 65 -9.88 -7.96 -8.52
CA ALA A 65 -8.87 -7.14 -9.22
C ALA A 65 -8.26 -7.87 -10.43
N ARG A 66 -8.04 -9.19 -10.32
CA ARG A 66 -7.58 -10.04 -11.43
C ARG A 66 -8.57 -10.03 -12.58
N CYS A 67 -9.86 -10.19 -12.29
CA CYS A 67 -10.92 -10.23 -13.28
C CYS A 67 -11.14 -8.86 -13.94
N GLU A 68 -11.20 -7.79 -13.15
CA GLU A 68 -11.53 -6.43 -13.63
C GLU A 68 -10.45 -5.84 -14.53
N SER A 69 -9.17 -5.97 -14.15
CA SER A 69 -8.08 -5.29 -14.85
C SER A 69 -6.86 -6.16 -15.15
N LYS A 70 -6.82 -7.40 -14.65
CA LYS A 70 -5.61 -8.23 -14.62
C LYS A 70 -4.47 -7.51 -13.88
N PHE A 71 -4.82 -6.90 -12.73
CA PHE A 71 -3.89 -6.14 -11.89
C PHE A 71 -3.24 -4.94 -12.59
N ARG A 72 -3.97 -4.24 -13.46
CA ARG A 72 -3.45 -3.06 -14.16
C ARG A 72 -4.07 -1.78 -13.62
N GLN A 73 -3.23 -0.87 -13.16
CA GLN A 73 -3.62 0.52 -12.93
C GLN A 73 -3.36 1.41 -14.14
N PHE A 74 -2.35 1.07 -14.95
CA PHE A 74 -1.88 1.88 -16.07
C PHE A 74 -1.83 1.04 -17.36
N THR A 75 -1.90 1.74 -18.50
CA THR A 75 -1.58 1.21 -19.82
C THR A 75 -0.07 1.01 -19.95
N ASP A 76 0.37 0.37 -21.02
CA ASP A 76 1.80 0.14 -21.26
C ASP A 76 2.55 1.46 -21.56
N SER A 77 1.82 2.51 -21.93
CA SER A 77 2.33 3.89 -22.07
C SER A 77 2.37 4.67 -20.76
N GLY A 78 1.94 4.08 -19.64
CA GLY A 78 1.88 4.71 -18.33
C GLY A 78 0.65 5.60 -18.08
N SER A 79 -0.29 5.69 -19.03
CA SER A 79 -1.55 6.40 -18.81
C SER A 79 -2.46 5.60 -17.88
N VAL A 80 -3.36 6.26 -17.13
CA VAL A 80 -4.35 5.55 -16.30
C VAL A 80 -5.17 4.59 -17.16
N LEU A 81 -5.34 3.35 -16.69
CA LEU A 81 -6.15 2.36 -17.37
C LEU A 81 -7.61 2.82 -17.40
N ARG A 82 -8.15 2.94 -18.61
CA ARG A 82 -9.55 3.22 -18.88
C ARG A 82 -10.18 2.02 -19.57
N GLY A 83 -11.25 1.47 -18.99
CA GLY A 83 -11.98 0.35 -19.59
C GLY A 83 -13.43 0.67 -19.95
N GLY A 84 -14.11 -0.34 -20.48
CA GLY A 84 -15.41 -0.20 -21.16
C GLY A 84 -15.27 0.44 -22.55
N ALA A 85 -16.28 0.26 -23.39
CA ALA A 85 -16.25 0.76 -24.77
C ALA A 85 -16.06 2.29 -24.88
N SER A 86 -16.47 3.03 -23.85
CA SER A 86 -16.35 4.49 -23.75
C SER A 86 -15.24 4.97 -22.81
N GLY A 87 -14.41 4.08 -22.24
CA GLY A 87 -13.34 4.47 -21.31
C GLY A 87 -13.81 4.99 -19.94
N GLN A 88 -15.04 4.66 -19.54
CA GLN A 88 -15.68 5.18 -18.32
C GLN A 88 -15.21 4.52 -17.02
N PHE A 89 -14.49 3.39 -17.09
CA PHE A 89 -14.05 2.63 -15.92
C PHE A 89 -12.58 2.89 -15.61
N VAL A 90 -12.22 3.04 -14.33
CA VAL A 90 -10.88 3.50 -13.93
C VAL A 90 -10.12 2.45 -13.12
N GLY A 91 -8.90 2.13 -13.58
CA GLY A 91 -7.85 1.50 -12.78
C GLY A 91 -8.11 0.04 -12.38
N ILE A 92 -7.51 -0.38 -11.27
CA ILE A 92 -7.43 -1.80 -10.85
C ILE A 92 -8.81 -2.45 -10.70
N PHE A 93 -9.76 -1.75 -10.06
CA PHE A 93 -11.11 -2.24 -9.79
C PHE A 93 -12.18 -1.73 -10.76
N GLN A 94 -11.75 -1.09 -11.86
CA GLN A 94 -12.62 -0.61 -12.94
C GLN A 94 -13.85 0.15 -12.42
N PHE A 95 -13.63 1.17 -11.59
CA PHE A 95 -14.73 1.98 -11.06
C PHE A 95 -15.34 2.85 -12.15
N MET A 96 -16.68 2.85 -12.28
CA MET A 96 -17.35 3.80 -13.16
C MET A 96 -17.16 5.22 -12.63
N GLU A 97 -16.43 6.05 -13.38
CA GLU A 97 -15.90 7.33 -12.91
C GLU A 97 -16.99 8.29 -12.46
N SER A 98 -18.12 8.31 -13.18
CA SER A 98 -19.28 9.18 -12.93
C SER A 98 -19.98 8.91 -11.61
N ILE A 99 -19.91 7.67 -11.10
CA ILE A 99 -20.52 7.29 -9.82
C ILE A 99 -19.53 7.48 -8.67
N HIS A 100 -18.29 7.07 -8.87
CA HIS A 100 -17.37 6.84 -7.76
C HIS A 100 -16.41 8.01 -7.48
N SER A 101 -16.06 8.82 -8.47
CA SER A 101 -14.96 9.79 -8.32
C SER A 101 -15.22 10.89 -7.33
N SER A 102 -16.46 11.36 -7.23
CA SER A 102 -16.83 12.42 -6.27
C SER A 102 -16.67 11.92 -4.83
N VAL A 103 -17.18 10.72 -4.55
CA VAL A 103 -17.09 10.09 -3.23
C VAL A 103 -15.64 9.74 -2.90
N ALA A 104 -14.90 9.15 -3.85
CA ALA A 104 -13.48 8.83 -3.66
C ALA A 104 -12.66 10.08 -3.29
N ARG A 105 -12.84 11.19 -4.04
CA ARG A 105 -12.16 12.47 -3.72
C ARG A 105 -12.55 13.01 -2.35
N THR A 106 -13.82 12.90 -1.96
CA THR A 106 -14.30 13.35 -0.64
C THR A 106 -13.62 12.57 0.49
N LEU A 107 -13.32 11.29 0.25
CA LEU A 107 -12.60 10.42 1.19
C LEU A 107 -11.07 10.54 1.08
N GLY A 108 -10.56 11.42 0.22
CA GLY A 108 -9.11 11.59 0.00
C GLY A 108 -8.46 10.49 -0.84
N HIS A 109 -9.23 9.77 -1.65
CA HIS A 109 -8.74 8.71 -2.53
C HIS A 109 -8.72 9.17 -3.99
N ASP A 110 -7.55 9.09 -4.63
CA ASP A 110 -7.41 9.32 -6.08
C ASP A 110 -7.46 7.99 -6.84
N LEU A 111 -8.56 7.74 -7.56
CA LEU A 111 -8.78 6.52 -8.33
C LEU A 111 -7.77 6.32 -9.47
N ALA A 112 -7.07 7.39 -9.90
CA ALA A 112 -6.01 7.34 -10.90
C ALA A 112 -4.69 6.77 -10.36
N THR A 113 -4.55 6.67 -9.03
CA THR A 113 -3.35 6.10 -8.38
C THR A 113 -3.60 4.66 -7.91
N VAL A 114 -2.53 3.88 -7.74
CA VAL A 114 -2.63 2.54 -7.16
C VAL A 114 -3.24 2.63 -5.76
N ASP A 115 -2.65 3.42 -4.86
CA ASP A 115 -3.08 3.50 -3.46
C ASP A 115 -4.51 4.00 -3.30
N GLY A 116 -4.91 5.04 -4.05
CA GLY A 116 -6.28 5.54 -3.99
C GLY A 116 -7.30 4.54 -4.55
N ASN A 117 -6.96 3.79 -5.61
CA ASN A 117 -7.83 2.73 -6.14
C ASN A 117 -8.02 1.60 -5.12
N LEU A 118 -6.94 1.14 -4.47
CA LEU A 118 -6.98 0.09 -3.43
C LEU A 118 -7.76 0.55 -2.18
N ALA A 119 -7.51 1.77 -1.71
CA ALA A 119 -8.17 2.32 -0.53
C ALA A 119 -9.67 2.49 -0.76
N TYR A 120 -10.06 3.03 -1.92
CA TYR A 120 -11.48 3.15 -2.26
C TYR A 120 -12.17 1.80 -2.45
N ALA A 121 -11.49 0.81 -3.04
CA ALA A 121 -12.01 -0.55 -3.15
C ALA A 121 -12.26 -1.20 -1.79
N ARG A 122 -11.35 -1.03 -0.83
CA ARG A 122 -11.56 -1.50 0.55
C ARG A 122 -12.74 -0.78 1.19
N HIS A 123 -12.83 0.54 1.07
CA HIS A 123 -13.98 1.29 1.58
C HIS A 123 -15.30 0.75 1.01
N LEU A 124 -15.39 0.58 -0.32
CA LEU A 124 -16.60 0.11 -0.98
C LEU A 124 -16.95 -1.33 -0.58
N TYR A 125 -15.95 -2.21 -0.46
CA TYR A 125 -16.14 -3.58 0.05
C TYR A 125 -16.65 -3.60 1.49
N THR A 126 -16.12 -2.75 2.38
CA THR A 126 -16.62 -2.66 3.76
C THR A 126 -18.10 -2.26 3.81
N GLN A 127 -18.54 -1.41 2.87
CA GLN A 127 -19.94 -0.96 2.83
C GLN A 127 -20.89 -1.96 2.14
N GLN A 128 -20.42 -2.65 1.09
CA GLN A 128 -21.31 -3.37 0.16
C GLN A 128 -20.92 -4.83 -0.10
N GLY A 129 -19.81 -5.29 0.49
CA GLY A 129 -19.17 -6.55 0.12
C GLY A 129 -18.80 -6.56 -1.36
N THR A 130 -19.11 -7.65 -2.04
CA THR A 130 -18.76 -7.86 -3.45
C THR A 130 -19.82 -7.41 -4.45
N LYS A 131 -20.94 -6.83 -3.99
CA LYS A 131 -22.09 -6.44 -4.85
C LYS A 131 -21.71 -5.56 -6.06
N PRO A 132 -20.74 -4.64 -5.99
CA PRO A 132 -20.36 -3.84 -7.16
C PRO A 132 -19.69 -4.64 -8.29
N TRP A 133 -19.19 -5.86 -8.00
CA TRP A 133 -18.36 -6.66 -8.90
C TRP A 133 -18.90 -8.08 -9.09
N THR A 134 -20.22 -8.26 -9.11
CA THR A 134 -20.85 -9.60 -9.13
C THR A 134 -20.36 -10.50 -10.27
N SER A 135 -20.01 -9.93 -11.43
CA SER A 135 -19.46 -10.67 -12.58
C SER A 135 -18.06 -11.23 -12.34
N CYS A 136 -17.33 -10.67 -11.37
CA CYS A 136 -15.95 -11.00 -11.04
C CYS A 136 -15.80 -11.72 -9.70
N VAL A 137 -16.90 -12.00 -9.00
CA VAL A 137 -16.89 -12.87 -7.84
C VAL A 137 -16.73 -14.32 -8.31
N PRO A 138 -15.68 -15.05 -7.89
CA PRO A 138 -15.54 -16.45 -8.23
C PRO A 138 -16.79 -17.21 -7.77
N THR A 139 -17.35 -18.02 -8.66
CA THR A 139 -18.36 -18.99 -8.25
C THR A 139 -17.69 -19.97 -7.27
N VAL A 140 -18.38 -20.30 -6.18
CA VAL A 140 -17.91 -21.35 -5.28
C VAL A 140 -18.13 -22.68 -5.99
N THR A 141 -17.18 -23.07 -6.84
CA THR A 141 -17.10 -24.44 -7.33
C THR A 141 -16.29 -25.23 -6.31
N PRO A 142 -16.83 -26.34 -5.78
CA PRO A 142 -16.01 -27.27 -5.02
C PRO A 142 -14.80 -27.65 -5.87
N SER A 143 -13.59 -27.52 -5.33
CA SER A 143 -12.39 -27.93 -6.04
C SER A 143 -12.53 -29.41 -6.45
N THR A 144 -12.32 -29.74 -7.71
CA THR A 144 -12.30 -31.14 -8.16
C THR A 144 -10.97 -31.83 -7.87
N ASP A 145 -9.98 -31.08 -7.35
CA ASP A 145 -8.71 -31.63 -6.91
C ASP A 145 -8.90 -32.46 -5.63
N ALA A 146 -8.68 -33.77 -5.76
CA ALA A 146 -8.83 -34.72 -4.65
C ALA A 146 -7.88 -34.45 -3.47
N GLN A 147 -6.68 -33.93 -3.71
CA GLN A 147 -5.74 -33.59 -2.64
C GLN A 147 -6.19 -32.33 -1.91
N LEU A 148 -6.71 -31.34 -2.63
CA LEU A 148 -7.27 -30.14 -2.02
C LEU A 148 -8.52 -30.47 -1.21
N GLN A 149 -9.39 -31.34 -1.72
CA GLN A 149 -10.56 -31.82 -0.96
C GLN A 149 -10.16 -32.55 0.32
N LEU A 150 -9.14 -33.41 0.25
CA LEU A 150 -8.61 -34.08 1.45
C LEU A 150 -8.05 -33.06 2.46
N ARG A 151 -7.31 -32.05 2.01
CA ARG A 151 -6.80 -30.98 2.88
C ARG A 151 -7.93 -30.19 3.53
N ILE A 152 -8.97 -29.84 2.77
CA ILE A 152 -10.17 -29.16 3.29
C ILE A 152 -10.85 -30.02 4.35
N GLU A 153 -11.02 -31.31 4.08
CA GLU A 153 -11.65 -32.24 5.01
C GLU A 153 -10.84 -32.43 6.29
N LEU A 154 -9.51 -32.53 6.18
CA LEU A 154 -8.61 -32.57 7.33
C LEU A 154 -8.67 -31.27 8.14
N MET A 155 -8.70 -30.10 7.48
CA MET A 155 -8.84 -28.81 8.18
C MET A 155 -10.17 -28.71 8.91
N LYS A 156 -11.28 -29.16 8.31
CA LYS A 156 -12.59 -29.20 8.98
C LYS A 156 -12.56 -30.08 10.23
N LYS A 157 -11.98 -31.28 10.14
CA LYS A 157 -11.79 -32.17 11.29
C LYS A 157 -10.93 -31.52 12.38
N LEU A 158 -9.83 -30.89 12.00
CA LEU A 158 -8.96 -30.18 12.93
C LEU A 158 -9.69 -29.05 13.65
N ILE A 159 -10.48 -28.24 12.94
CA ILE A 159 -11.30 -27.19 13.54
C ILE A 159 -12.31 -27.77 14.53
N GLY A 160 -12.97 -28.88 14.19
CA GLY A 160 -13.91 -29.56 15.09
C GLY A 160 -13.23 -30.03 16.38
N LEU A 161 -12.06 -30.66 16.26
CA LEU A 161 -11.27 -31.09 17.43
C LEU A 161 -10.82 -29.90 18.28
N LEU A 162 -10.38 -28.80 17.66
CA LEU A 162 -10.00 -27.58 18.38
C LEU A 162 -11.20 -26.97 19.13
N GLN A 163 -12.40 -27.04 18.56
CA GLN A 163 -13.62 -26.59 19.23
C GLN A 163 -13.99 -27.51 20.42
N GLU A 164 -13.81 -28.82 20.30
CA GLU A 164 -14.01 -29.75 21.42
C GLU A 164 -13.00 -29.50 22.54
N LEU A 165 -11.71 -29.35 22.21
CA LEU A 165 -10.68 -29.01 23.17
C LEU A 165 -10.96 -27.69 23.87
N LEU A 166 -11.44 -26.68 23.13
CA LEU A 166 -11.84 -25.40 23.71
C LEU A 166 -13.00 -25.57 24.70
N LYS A 167 -14.00 -26.38 24.36
CA LYS A 167 -15.12 -26.68 25.27
C LYS A 167 -14.66 -27.41 26.52
N LEU A 168 -13.79 -28.41 26.40
CA LEU A 168 -13.24 -29.15 27.55
C LEU A 168 -12.47 -28.22 28.49
N LYS A 169 -11.61 -27.37 27.93
CA LYS A 169 -10.87 -26.36 28.71
C LYS A 169 -11.80 -25.37 29.41
N GLN A 170 -12.88 -24.93 28.76
CA GLN A 170 -13.88 -24.05 29.36
C GLN A 170 -14.69 -24.76 30.46
N ALA A 171 -14.87 -26.08 30.35
CA ALA A 171 -15.53 -26.91 31.35
C ALA A 171 -14.63 -27.31 32.53
N GLY A 172 -13.36 -26.86 32.55
CA GLY A 172 -12.44 -27.11 33.67
C GLY A 172 -11.76 -28.47 33.66
N TYR A 173 -11.71 -29.14 32.50
CA TYR A 173 -10.88 -30.32 32.25
C TYR A 173 -9.51 -29.94 31.69
#